data_AF-A0A0S8IXF2-F1
#
_entry.id   AF-A0A0S8IXF2-F1
#
_cell.length_a   1.000
_cell.length_b   1.000
_cell.length_c   1.000
_cell.angle_alpha   90.00
_cell.angle_beta   90.00
_cell.angle_gamma   90.00
#
_symmetry.space_group_name_H-M   'P 1'
#
loop_
_entity.id
_entity.type
_entity.pdbx_description
1 polymer ?
#
loop_
_entity_poly.entity_id
_entity_poly.type
_entity_poly.pdbx_seq_one_letter_code
_entity_poly.pdbx_strand_id
1 'polypeptide(L)'
;RFQTIMVDPPSTEDTTKILKGLRCRYEEHHKIKISDEAIEAAVKLSDRYITGKFQPDKAIDVIDEAGSRIHLATCTRPEIFEKMDQEVVGVQREKEKAVKNQEFERAAQMRDELKIKKEKLEQMKTDWEEGKGRERVALTAEDVACVVSKMTGIPLFKLEEKESKKLLRMEEELKKRIVGQEEGISVIAKAIRRNRAGLGDPRRPIGSFIFLGPTGVGKTELARVLAASLFEDENSLVRIDMSEYMEKFSVSRLIGAPPGYVGYEEGGQLTEKVRRKPYSVVLLDEIEKAHPDVFNILLQMFDDGALTDSFGRRVDFKNTVVIMTSNLGARQIKGGKTLGFQKEDSSSSYEQMKQKLLEETRKTFNPEFLNRIDETVVFHPLGMKEVLQIIDILLSDVSKRLEEKGVTFELTPRAKEFLAEKGYSPAFGARPLRRTIQKQVEDPLAEEILKGQFSGGCEVTVDRKEEKKKLSFDIRAKGKPKTAPEKSLS
;
A
#
# COMPACT_ATOMS: atom_id res chain seq x y z
N ARG A 1 18.47 3.51 52.26
CA ARG A 1 19.14 2.68 51.24
C ARG A 1 18.06 1.76 50.67
N PHE A 2 17.71 1.90 49.39
CA PHE A 2 16.74 1.00 48.76
C PHE A 2 17.49 -0.19 48.17
N GLN A 3 16.92 -1.38 48.29
CA GLN A 3 17.35 -2.56 47.54
C GLN A 3 16.44 -2.68 46.33
N THR A 4 17.03 -2.59 45.14
CA THR A 4 16.29 -2.74 43.87
C THR A 4 15.88 -4.19 43.69
N ILE A 5 14.58 -4.41 43.50
CA ILE A 5 14.01 -5.71 43.10
C ILE A 5 13.58 -5.54 41.64
N MET A 6 14.16 -6.34 40.75
CA MET A 6 13.78 -6.36 39.33
C MET A 6 12.46 -7.11 39.19
N VAL A 7 11.50 -6.49 38.50
CA VAL A 7 10.21 -7.12 38.16
C VAL A 7 10.14 -7.20 36.65
N ASP A 8 10.35 -8.40 36.13
CA ASP A 8 10.25 -8.67 34.70
C ASP A 8 8.77 -8.77 34.29
N PRO A 9 8.44 -8.43 33.03
CA PRO A 9 7.10 -8.67 32.51
C PRO A 9 6.77 -10.17 32.53
N PRO A 10 5.51 -10.56 32.82
CA PRO A 10 5.09 -11.95 32.83
C PRO A 10 5.27 -12.61 31.46
N SER A 11 5.54 -13.92 31.49
CA SER A 11 5.53 -14.74 30.28
C SER A 11 4.16 -14.74 29.61
N THR A 12 4.07 -15.14 28.34
CA THR A 12 2.79 -15.29 27.63
C THR A 12 1.87 -16.30 28.33
N GLU A 13 2.44 -17.37 28.90
CA GLU A 13 1.69 -18.36 29.67
C GLU A 13 1.13 -17.77 30.98
N ASP A 14 1.96 -17.01 31.72
CA ASP A 14 1.53 -16.38 32.96
C ASP A 14 0.50 -15.28 32.71
N THR A 15 0.67 -14.51 31.64
CA THR A 15 -0.29 -13.51 31.18
C THR A 15 -1.65 -14.14 30.88
N THR A 16 -1.66 -15.32 30.25
CA THR A 16 -2.89 -16.06 29.96
C THR A 16 -3.60 -16.46 31.26
N LYS A 17 -2.87 -16.91 32.28
CA LYS A 17 -3.42 -17.22 33.60
C LYS A 17 -3.97 -15.97 34.31
N ILE A 18 -3.24 -14.84 34.23
CA ILE A 18 -3.68 -13.55 34.79
C ILE A 18 -5.01 -13.13 34.16
N LEU A 19 -5.14 -13.17 32.84
CA LEU A 19 -6.39 -12.81 32.14
C LEU A 19 -7.54 -13.76 32.48
N LYS A 20 -7.28 -15.07 32.59
CA LYS A 20 -8.30 -16.04 33.07
C LYS A 20 -8.79 -15.69 34.48
N GLY A 21 -7.91 -15.21 35.36
CA GLY A 21 -8.28 -14.73 36.69
C GLY A 21 -9.09 -13.42 36.67
N LEU A 22 -8.84 -12.54 35.70
CA LEU A 22 -9.57 -11.27 35.53
C LEU A 22 -10.89 -11.42 34.76
N ARG A 23 -11.11 -12.55 34.09
CA ARG A 23 -12.25 -12.83 33.20
C ARG A 23 -13.60 -12.45 33.81
N CYS A 24 -13.90 -12.91 35.04
CA CYS A 24 -15.20 -12.66 35.67
C CYS A 24 -15.50 -11.16 35.81
N ARG A 25 -14.49 -10.34 36.14
CA ARG A 25 -14.67 -8.89 36.29
C ARG A 25 -14.99 -8.22 34.96
N TYR A 26 -14.31 -8.59 33.89
CA TYR A 26 -14.56 -8.04 32.55
C TYR A 26 -15.87 -8.53 31.94
N GLU A 27 -16.25 -9.79 32.16
CA GLU A 27 -17.54 -10.33 31.73
C GLU A 27 -18.71 -9.61 32.42
N GLU A 28 -18.60 -9.30 33.71
CA GLU A 28 -19.60 -8.53 34.47
C GLU A 28 -19.66 -7.07 34.01
N HIS A 29 -18.49 -6.42 33.85
CA HIS A 29 -18.40 -5.02 33.44
C HIS A 29 -19.00 -4.78 32.04
N HIS A 30 -18.62 -5.61 31.06
CA HIS A 30 -19.02 -5.44 29.66
C HIS A 30 -20.29 -6.24 29.29
N LYS A 31 -20.82 -7.04 30.22
CA LYS A 31 -22.01 -7.91 30.02
C LYS A 31 -21.86 -8.89 28.84
N ILE A 32 -20.65 -9.38 28.61
CA ILE A 32 -20.31 -10.37 27.55
C ILE A 32 -19.80 -11.67 28.17
N LYS A 33 -19.66 -12.72 27.36
CA LYS A 33 -18.89 -13.93 27.74
C LYS A 33 -17.56 -13.90 26.99
N ILE A 34 -16.44 -14.14 27.66
CA ILE A 34 -15.12 -14.11 27.01
C ILE A 34 -14.70 -15.55 26.72
N SER A 35 -14.49 -15.95 25.47
CA SER A 35 -14.03 -17.33 25.19
C SER A 35 -12.56 -17.52 25.60
N ASP A 36 -12.16 -18.76 25.91
CA ASP A 36 -10.74 -19.04 26.21
C ASP A 36 -9.85 -18.78 24.99
N GLU A 37 -10.37 -19.05 23.79
CA GLU A 37 -9.70 -18.73 22.52
C GLU A 37 -9.45 -17.23 22.35
N ALA A 38 -10.39 -16.37 22.79
CA ALA A 38 -10.22 -14.93 22.75
C ALA A 38 -9.12 -14.45 23.70
N ILE A 39 -9.00 -15.05 24.89
CA ILE A 39 -7.92 -14.74 25.85
C ILE A 39 -6.56 -15.12 25.25
N GLU A 40 -6.44 -16.34 24.71
CA GLU A 40 -5.21 -16.78 24.08
C GLU A 40 -4.83 -15.92 22.86
N ALA A 41 -5.83 -15.56 22.05
CA ALA A 41 -5.64 -14.65 20.93
C ALA A 41 -5.18 -13.27 21.41
N ALA A 42 -5.77 -12.73 22.49
CA ALA A 42 -5.41 -11.42 23.00
C ALA A 42 -3.96 -11.39 23.46
N VAL A 43 -3.48 -12.41 24.17
CA VAL A 43 -2.07 -12.51 24.57
C VAL A 43 -1.15 -12.64 23.37
N LYS A 44 -1.42 -13.58 22.46
CA LYS A 44 -0.54 -13.84 21.30
C LYS A 44 -0.49 -12.65 20.34
N LEU A 45 -1.64 -12.03 20.05
CA LEU A 45 -1.74 -10.92 19.10
C LEU A 45 -1.21 -9.62 19.71
N SER A 46 -1.54 -9.32 20.98
CA SER A 46 -0.95 -8.15 21.65
C SER A 46 0.57 -8.29 21.77
N ASP A 47 1.08 -9.50 22.02
CA ASP A 47 2.52 -9.71 22.11
C ASP A 47 3.25 -9.48 20.80
N ARG A 48 2.66 -9.98 19.72
CA ARG A 48 3.24 -9.91 18.38
C ARG A 48 3.11 -8.54 17.71
N TYR A 49 2.01 -7.82 17.94
CA TYR A 49 1.63 -6.67 17.12
C TYR A 49 1.60 -5.34 17.87
N ILE A 50 1.39 -5.34 19.18
CA ILE A 50 1.40 -4.10 19.99
C ILE A 50 2.80 -3.89 20.55
N THR A 51 3.57 -3.05 19.87
CA THR A 51 4.92 -2.65 20.28
C THR A 51 4.87 -1.41 21.17
N GLY A 52 5.73 -1.33 22.18
CA GLY A 52 5.81 -0.19 23.11
C GLY A 52 5.04 -0.34 24.42
N LYS A 53 4.28 -1.43 24.60
CA LYS A 53 3.69 -1.85 25.88
C LYS A 53 4.20 -3.23 26.29
N PHE A 54 4.17 -3.52 27.58
CA PHE A 54 4.57 -4.82 28.13
C PHE A 54 3.35 -5.66 28.51
N GLN A 55 3.52 -6.98 28.57
CA GLN A 55 2.50 -7.80 29.23
C GLN A 55 2.45 -7.49 30.74
N PRO A 56 1.31 -7.69 31.42
CA PRO A 56 0.01 -8.12 30.90
C PRO A 56 -0.85 -6.96 30.37
N ASP A 57 -0.40 -5.72 30.53
CA ASP A 57 -1.14 -4.47 30.25
C ASP A 57 -1.71 -4.44 28.84
N LYS A 58 -0.87 -4.69 27.83
CA LYS A 58 -1.31 -4.70 26.43
C LYS A 58 -2.39 -5.73 26.10
N ALA A 59 -2.40 -6.88 26.77
CA ALA A 59 -3.44 -7.89 26.52
C ALA A 59 -4.74 -7.55 27.25
N ILE A 60 -4.65 -6.88 28.40
CA ILE A 60 -5.80 -6.37 29.14
C ILE A 60 -6.50 -5.28 28.31
N ASP A 61 -5.76 -4.31 27.78
CA ASP A 61 -6.30 -3.24 26.93
C ASP A 61 -7.10 -3.80 25.74
N VAL A 62 -6.57 -4.83 25.08
CA VAL A 62 -7.22 -5.47 23.93
C VAL A 62 -8.54 -6.13 24.33
N ILE A 63 -8.58 -6.83 25.47
CA ILE A 63 -9.81 -7.45 25.97
C ILE A 63 -10.83 -6.38 26.38
N ASP A 64 -10.39 -5.30 26.99
CA ASP A 64 -11.26 -4.20 27.43
C ASP A 64 -11.89 -3.45 26.25
N GLU A 65 -11.10 -3.13 25.23
CA GLU A 65 -11.59 -2.45 24.02
C GLU A 65 -12.48 -3.38 23.18
N ALA A 66 -12.14 -4.67 23.08
CA ALA A 66 -12.99 -5.65 22.39
C ALA A 66 -14.32 -5.89 23.13
N GLY A 67 -14.29 -5.96 24.46
CA GLY A 67 -15.48 -6.07 25.28
C GLY A 67 -16.40 -4.86 25.13
N SER A 68 -15.83 -3.66 25.22
CA SER A 68 -16.56 -2.40 25.02
C SER A 68 -17.20 -2.31 23.64
N ARG A 69 -16.48 -2.72 22.59
CA ARG A 69 -16.96 -2.68 21.22
C ARG A 69 -18.16 -3.61 20.99
N ILE A 70 -18.08 -4.86 21.46
CA ILE A 70 -19.19 -5.82 21.34
C ILE A 70 -20.38 -5.34 22.16
N HIS A 71 -20.14 -4.80 23.35
CA HIS A 71 -21.18 -4.21 24.18
C HIS A 71 -21.93 -3.10 23.44
N LEU A 72 -21.21 -2.16 22.83
CA LEU A 72 -21.80 -1.08 22.01
C LEU A 72 -22.54 -1.61 20.78
N ALA A 73 -21.99 -2.60 20.08
CA ALA A 73 -22.65 -3.23 18.94
C ALA A 73 -23.99 -3.88 19.36
N THR A 74 -24.04 -4.49 20.56
CA THR A 74 -25.24 -5.10 21.12
C THR A 74 -26.27 -4.05 21.59
N CYS A 75 -25.81 -2.89 22.05
CA CYS A 75 -26.68 -1.76 22.41
C CYS A 75 -27.19 -0.99 21.19
N THR A 76 -26.59 -1.18 20.02
CA THR A 76 -27.06 -0.58 18.76
C THR A 76 -28.37 -1.25 18.34
N ARG A 77 -29.38 -0.44 18.02
CA ARG A 77 -30.70 -0.90 17.58
C ARG A 77 -30.55 -1.82 16.35
N PRO A 78 -30.95 -3.10 16.40
CA PRO A 78 -30.84 -4.02 15.26
C PRO A 78 -31.47 -3.48 13.98
N GLU A 79 -30.88 -3.76 12.80
CA GLU A 79 -31.40 -3.35 11.48
C GLU A 79 -32.86 -3.78 11.23
N ILE A 80 -33.32 -4.82 11.93
CA ILE A 80 -34.69 -5.32 11.89
C ILE A 80 -35.69 -4.22 12.33
N PHE A 81 -35.32 -3.41 13.33
CA PHE A 81 -36.17 -2.32 13.78
C PHE A 81 -36.23 -1.18 12.76
N GLU A 82 -35.13 -0.86 12.07
CA GLU A 82 -35.14 0.15 11.01
C GLU A 82 -36.03 -0.28 9.84
N LYS A 83 -35.97 -1.56 9.45
CA LYS A 83 -36.85 -2.13 8.41
C LYS A 83 -38.32 -2.06 8.81
N MET A 84 -38.66 -2.44 10.05
CA MET A 84 -40.04 -2.33 10.53
C MET A 84 -40.52 -0.88 10.65
N ASP A 85 -39.68 0.05 11.10
CA ASP A 85 -40.03 1.49 11.12
C ASP A 85 -40.32 2.00 9.70
N GLN A 86 -39.52 1.59 8.70
CA GLN A 86 -39.75 1.91 7.29
C GLN A 86 -41.06 1.33 6.77
N GLU A 87 -41.40 0.08 7.13
CA GLU A 87 -42.68 -0.53 6.77
C GLU A 87 -43.87 0.23 7.38
N VAL A 88 -43.79 0.63 8.65
CA VAL A 88 -44.83 1.42 9.33
C VAL A 88 -45.02 2.78 8.64
N VAL A 89 -43.92 3.45 8.28
CA VAL A 89 -43.96 4.72 7.53
C VAL A 89 -44.53 4.51 6.12
N GLY A 90 -44.21 3.40 5.47
CA GLY A 90 -44.75 3.01 4.17
C GLY A 90 -46.27 2.86 4.19
N VAL A 91 -46.79 2.03 5.11
CA VAL A 91 -48.24 1.81 5.27
C VAL A 91 -48.97 3.10 5.66
N GLN A 92 -48.35 3.94 6.50
CA GLN A 92 -48.92 5.25 6.85
C GLN A 92 -49.09 6.16 5.62
N ARG A 93 -48.09 6.21 4.73
CA ARG A 93 -48.17 6.97 3.47
C ARG A 93 -49.24 6.42 2.53
N GLU A 94 -49.37 5.10 2.43
CA GLU A 94 -50.42 4.47 1.62
C GLU A 94 -51.81 4.78 2.15
N LYS A 95 -51.99 4.74 3.47
CA LYS A 95 -53.24 5.17 4.12
C LYS A 95 -53.58 6.62 3.78
N GLU A 96 -52.63 7.54 3.89
CA GLU A 96 -52.84 8.96 3.56
C GLU A 96 -53.19 9.18 2.08
N LYS A 97 -52.58 8.41 1.17
CA LYS A 97 -52.95 8.42 -0.26
C LYS A 97 -54.37 7.90 -0.48
N ALA A 98 -54.75 6.79 0.14
CA ALA A 98 -56.10 6.23 0.03
C ALA A 98 -57.17 7.20 0.56
N VAL A 99 -56.88 7.91 1.66
CA VAL A 99 -57.76 8.96 2.20
C VAL A 99 -57.90 10.13 1.22
N LYS A 100 -56.81 10.60 0.61
CA LYS A 100 -56.84 11.67 -0.40
C LYS A 100 -57.64 11.29 -1.65
N ASN A 101 -57.56 10.03 -2.05
CA ASN A 101 -58.30 9.48 -3.20
C ASN A 101 -59.75 9.11 -2.87
N GLN A 102 -60.22 9.32 -1.63
CA GLN A 102 -61.55 8.92 -1.16
C GLN A 102 -61.81 7.40 -1.21
N GLU A 103 -60.76 6.58 -1.21
CA GLU A 103 -60.81 5.12 -1.14
C GLU A 103 -60.96 4.66 0.34
N PHE A 104 -62.15 4.87 0.92
CA PHE A 104 -62.37 4.69 2.37
C PHE A 104 -62.19 3.25 2.88
N GLU A 105 -62.60 2.24 2.09
CA GLU A 105 -62.42 0.83 2.46
C GLU A 105 -60.93 0.44 2.53
N ARG A 106 -60.15 0.88 1.54
CA ARG A 106 -58.70 0.64 1.51
C ARG A 106 -57.98 1.38 2.63
N ALA A 107 -58.41 2.60 2.94
CA ALA A 107 -57.89 3.34 4.09
C ALA A 107 -58.17 2.63 5.44
N ALA A 108 -59.32 1.96 5.57
CA ALA A 108 -59.64 1.17 6.76
C ALA A 108 -58.75 -0.08 6.88
N GLN A 109 -58.54 -0.82 5.78
CA GLN A 109 -57.62 -1.96 5.76
C GLN A 109 -56.18 -1.56 6.15
N MET A 110 -55.66 -0.47 5.57
CA MET A 110 -54.33 0.05 5.88
C MET A 110 -54.22 0.56 7.33
N ARG A 111 -55.30 1.09 7.90
CA ARG A 111 -55.35 1.49 9.32
C ARG A 111 -55.20 0.29 10.24
N ASP A 112 -55.91 -0.80 9.95
CA ASP A 112 -55.90 -2.00 10.77
C ASP A 112 -54.54 -2.72 10.65
N GLU A 113 -53.95 -2.77 9.45
CA GLU A 113 -52.59 -3.28 9.24
C GLU A 113 -51.54 -2.44 9.99
N LEU A 114 -51.67 -1.11 9.95
CA LEU A 114 -50.78 -0.20 10.67
C LEU A 114 -50.87 -0.39 12.18
N LYS A 115 -52.07 -0.66 12.71
CA LYS A 115 -52.26 -0.96 14.13
C LYS A 115 -51.50 -2.24 14.53
N ILE A 116 -51.67 -3.31 13.75
CA ILE A 116 -50.97 -4.59 13.98
C ILE A 116 -49.45 -4.42 13.91
N LYS A 117 -48.93 -3.71 12.90
CA LYS A 117 -47.49 -3.46 12.74
C LYS A 117 -46.92 -2.61 13.87
N LYS A 118 -47.65 -1.59 14.34
CA LYS A 118 -47.26 -0.78 15.50
C LYS A 118 -47.25 -1.59 16.80
N GLU A 119 -48.27 -2.40 17.04
CA GLU A 119 -48.34 -3.25 18.24
C GLU A 119 -47.17 -4.27 18.26
N LYS A 120 -46.85 -4.88 17.12
CA LYS A 120 -45.67 -5.76 16.98
C LYS A 120 -44.35 -5.02 17.22
N LEU A 121 -44.20 -3.82 16.66
CA LEU A 121 -43.01 -3.00 16.85
C LEU A 121 -42.81 -2.64 18.32
N GLU A 122 -43.88 -2.22 19.01
CA GLU A 122 -43.83 -1.90 20.43
C GLU A 122 -43.53 -3.14 21.27
N GLN A 123 -44.17 -4.29 21.01
CA GLN A 123 -43.83 -5.56 21.66
C GLN A 123 -42.34 -5.90 21.51
N MET A 124 -41.81 -5.85 20.28
CA MET A 124 -40.38 -6.10 20.04
C MET A 124 -39.47 -5.10 20.75
N LYS A 125 -39.86 -3.82 20.88
CA LYS A 125 -39.10 -2.82 21.65
C LYS A 125 -39.12 -3.15 23.14
N THR A 126 -40.29 -3.47 23.69
CA THR A 126 -40.41 -3.86 25.11
C THR A 126 -39.59 -5.11 25.41
N ASP A 127 -39.67 -6.14 24.56
CA ASP A 127 -38.87 -7.36 24.70
C ASP A 127 -37.35 -7.08 24.64
N TRP A 128 -36.94 -6.13 23.80
CA TRP A 128 -35.56 -5.68 23.67
C TRP A 128 -35.06 -4.85 24.87
N GLU A 129 -35.90 -3.96 25.39
CA GLU A 129 -35.63 -3.12 26.57
C GLU A 129 -35.59 -3.95 27.86
N GLU A 130 -36.51 -4.91 28.01
CA GLU A 130 -36.56 -5.88 29.11
C GLU A 130 -35.42 -6.92 29.05
N GLY A 131 -34.61 -6.90 27.99
CA GLY A 131 -33.44 -7.77 27.84
C GLY A 131 -33.78 -9.25 27.70
N LYS A 132 -35.05 -9.59 27.39
CA LYS A 132 -35.54 -10.94 27.10
C LYS A 132 -35.01 -11.37 25.73
N GLY A 133 -33.72 -11.67 25.66
CA GLY A 133 -33.00 -11.96 24.41
C GLY A 133 -31.55 -11.48 24.38
N ARG A 134 -31.05 -10.82 25.43
CA ARG A 134 -29.61 -10.55 25.58
C ARG A 134 -28.90 -11.83 26.01
N GLU A 135 -28.78 -12.79 25.10
CA GLU A 135 -27.71 -13.77 25.22
C GLU A 135 -26.40 -12.97 25.30
N ARG A 136 -25.62 -13.21 26.35
CA ARG A 136 -24.29 -12.59 26.48
C ARG A 136 -23.49 -12.99 25.24
N VAL A 137 -23.30 -12.05 24.33
CA VAL A 137 -22.51 -12.26 23.12
C VAL A 137 -21.13 -12.72 23.54
N ALA A 138 -20.65 -13.79 22.91
CA ALA A 138 -19.33 -14.32 23.19
C ALA A 138 -18.28 -13.48 22.44
N LEU A 139 -17.30 -12.94 23.16
CA LEU A 139 -16.10 -12.37 22.58
C LEU A 139 -15.28 -13.50 21.97
N THR A 140 -15.06 -13.43 20.66
CA THR A 140 -14.32 -14.43 19.87
C THR A 140 -12.89 -13.99 19.60
N ALA A 141 -12.04 -14.91 19.12
CA ALA A 141 -10.69 -14.57 18.67
C ALA A 141 -10.68 -13.59 17.47
N GLU A 142 -11.72 -13.60 16.64
CA GLU A 142 -11.86 -12.70 15.48
C GLU A 142 -12.11 -11.25 15.92
N ASP A 143 -12.91 -11.07 16.97
CA ASP A 143 -13.15 -9.75 17.55
C ASP A 143 -11.89 -9.12 18.11
N VAL A 144 -11.11 -9.93 18.82
CA VAL A 144 -9.79 -9.56 19.36
C VAL A 144 -8.86 -9.17 18.21
N ALA A 145 -8.78 -9.97 17.14
CA ALA A 145 -7.95 -9.65 15.98
C ALA A 145 -8.37 -8.33 15.32
N CYS A 146 -9.67 -8.08 15.22
CA CYS A 146 -10.21 -6.84 14.65
C CYS A 146 -9.85 -5.61 15.51
N VAL A 147 -9.88 -5.73 16.83
CA VAL A 147 -9.47 -4.63 17.73
C VAL A 147 -7.99 -4.37 17.64
N VAL A 148 -7.15 -5.41 17.78
CA VAL A 148 -5.71 -5.25 17.63
C VAL A 148 -5.39 -4.65 16.25
N SER A 149 -6.13 -5.03 15.21
CA SER A 149 -6.01 -4.46 13.88
C SER A 149 -6.27 -2.96 13.83
N LYS A 150 -7.34 -2.49 14.49
CA LYS A 150 -7.65 -1.05 14.60
C LYS A 150 -6.64 -0.29 15.45
N MET A 151 -6.22 -0.85 16.59
CA MET A 151 -5.25 -0.22 17.50
C MET A 151 -3.88 -0.02 16.84
N THR A 152 -3.46 -1.00 16.03
CA THR A 152 -2.12 -1.05 15.45
C THR A 152 -2.08 -0.58 13.99
N GLY A 153 -3.23 -0.48 13.33
CA GLY A 153 -3.33 -0.30 11.88
C GLY A 153 -2.96 -1.55 11.07
N ILE A 154 -2.82 -2.71 11.73
CA ILE A 154 -2.32 -3.95 11.12
C ILE A 154 -3.50 -4.84 10.73
N PRO A 155 -3.74 -5.21 9.48
CA PRO A 155 -4.76 -6.20 9.15
C PRO A 155 -4.36 -7.58 9.73
N LEU A 156 -5.07 -8.05 10.75
CA LEU A 156 -4.78 -9.30 11.49
C LEU A 156 -5.73 -10.44 11.19
N PHE A 157 -6.76 -10.19 10.37
CA PHE A 157 -7.58 -11.27 9.87
C PHE A 157 -6.67 -12.22 9.10
N LYS A 158 -6.54 -13.46 9.62
CA LYS A 158 -5.88 -14.59 8.98
C LYS A 158 -6.10 -14.46 7.49
N LEU A 159 -5.03 -14.29 6.71
CA LEU A 159 -5.01 -14.29 5.24
C LEU A 159 -6.43 -14.36 4.71
N GLU A 160 -7.14 -13.23 4.71
CA GLU A 160 -8.50 -13.26 4.16
C GLU A 160 -8.36 -13.91 2.79
N GLU A 161 -9.32 -14.71 2.32
CA GLU A 161 -9.22 -15.25 0.96
C GLU A 161 -8.86 -14.15 -0.05
N LYS A 162 -9.26 -12.92 0.24
CA LYS A 162 -8.86 -11.68 -0.45
C LYS A 162 -7.34 -11.42 -0.40
N GLU A 163 -6.67 -11.44 0.75
CA GLU A 163 -5.22 -11.22 0.85
C GLU A 163 -4.43 -12.36 0.19
N SER A 164 -4.83 -13.63 0.39
CA SER A 164 -4.20 -14.77 -0.29
C SER A 164 -4.32 -14.64 -1.81
N LYS A 165 -5.52 -14.35 -2.33
CA LYS A 165 -5.76 -14.13 -3.76
C LYS A 165 -4.94 -12.94 -4.28
N LYS A 166 -4.79 -11.88 -3.48
CA LYS A 166 -3.98 -10.71 -3.82
C LYS A 166 -2.49 -11.06 -3.93
N LEU A 167 -1.94 -11.82 -2.98
CA LEU A 167 -0.56 -12.28 -3.02
C LEU A 167 -0.30 -13.22 -4.20
N LEU A 168 -1.26 -14.09 -4.55
CA LEU A 168 -1.18 -14.96 -5.72
C LEU A 168 -1.24 -14.21 -7.06
N ARG A 169 -1.86 -13.02 -7.09
CA ARG A 169 -1.94 -12.15 -8.26
C ARG A 169 -0.93 -10.99 -8.22
N MET A 170 0.02 -11.01 -7.27
CA MET A 170 0.96 -9.92 -7.08
C MET A 170 1.76 -9.63 -8.35
N GLU A 171 2.25 -10.66 -9.03
CA GLU A 171 2.98 -10.46 -10.29
C GLU A 171 2.13 -9.76 -11.35
N GLU A 172 0.84 -10.11 -11.46
CA GLU A 172 -0.09 -9.49 -12.42
C GLU A 172 -0.34 -8.02 -12.08
N GLU A 173 -0.58 -7.70 -10.80
CA GLU A 173 -0.80 -6.33 -10.35
C GLU A 173 0.45 -5.45 -10.55
N LEU A 174 1.64 -5.98 -10.25
CA LEU A 174 2.90 -5.25 -10.46
C LEU A 174 3.17 -5.01 -11.95
N LYS A 175 2.88 -5.99 -12.83
CA LYS A 175 3.08 -5.86 -14.29
C LYS A 175 2.19 -4.82 -14.96
N LYS A 176 1.05 -4.45 -14.36
CA LYS A 176 0.19 -3.37 -14.89
C LYS A 176 0.91 -2.01 -14.88
N ARG A 177 1.83 -1.80 -13.93
CA ARG A 177 2.56 -0.53 -13.76
C ARG A 177 4.05 -0.62 -14.07
N ILE A 178 4.65 -1.79 -13.93
CA ILE A 178 6.09 -2.01 -14.13
C ILE A 178 6.29 -2.80 -15.42
N VAL A 179 7.10 -2.23 -16.33
CA VAL A 179 7.31 -2.75 -17.68
C VAL A 179 8.72 -3.31 -17.85
N GLY A 180 8.82 -4.52 -18.41
CA GLY A 180 10.09 -5.13 -18.83
C GLY A 180 10.97 -5.62 -17.69
N GLN A 181 10.39 -5.89 -16.51
CA GLN A 181 11.11 -6.34 -15.30
C GLN A 181 10.50 -7.62 -14.71
N GLU A 182 10.06 -8.55 -15.57
CA GLU A 182 9.30 -9.74 -15.20
C GLU A 182 10.11 -10.70 -14.32
N GLU A 183 11.42 -10.86 -14.60
CA GLU A 183 12.33 -11.66 -13.79
C GLU A 183 12.37 -11.13 -12.34
N GLY A 184 12.59 -9.82 -12.18
CA GLY A 184 12.67 -9.17 -10.87
C GLY A 184 11.35 -9.23 -10.10
N ILE A 185 10.22 -8.97 -10.77
CA ILE A 185 8.89 -9.07 -10.18
C ILE A 185 8.63 -10.49 -9.65
N SER A 186 8.96 -11.52 -10.43
CA SER A 186 8.78 -12.92 -10.03
C SER A 186 9.61 -13.30 -8.81
N VAL A 187 10.87 -12.86 -8.76
CA VAL A 187 11.77 -13.10 -7.62
C VAL A 187 11.23 -12.45 -6.34
N ILE A 188 10.84 -11.17 -6.41
CA ILE A 188 10.30 -10.43 -5.26
C ILE A 188 8.98 -11.05 -4.77
N ALA A 189 8.06 -11.35 -5.69
CA ALA A 189 6.77 -11.92 -5.33
C ALA A 189 6.91 -13.31 -4.68
N LYS A 190 7.86 -14.15 -5.14
CA LYS A 190 8.16 -15.44 -4.50
C LYS A 190 8.72 -15.28 -3.09
N ALA A 191 9.66 -14.36 -2.89
CA ALA A 191 10.24 -14.10 -1.57
C ALA A 191 9.18 -13.61 -0.57
N ILE A 192 8.32 -12.66 -0.97
CA ILE A 192 7.24 -12.15 -0.11
C ILE A 192 6.22 -13.23 0.20
N ARG A 193 5.79 -14.02 -0.81
CA ARG A 193 4.85 -15.12 -0.60
C ARG A 193 5.40 -16.17 0.38
N ARG A 194 6.68 -16.52 0.28
CA ARG A 194 7.34 -17.45 1.20
C ARG A 194 7.29 -16.94 2.64
N ASN A 195 7.60 -15.66 2.87
CA ASN A 195 7.54 -15.08 4.21
C ASN A 195 6.09 -15.01 4.74
N ARG A 196 5.14 -14.55 3.92
CA ARG A 196 3.71 -14.44 4.26
C ARG A 196 3.03 -15.79 4.50
N ALA A 197 3.50 -16.87 3.87
CA ALA A 197 3.06 -18.23 4.14
C ALA A 197 3.59 -18.81 5.47
N GLY A 198 4.39 -18.03 6.23
CA GLY A 198 5.00 -18.49 7.48
C GLY A 198 6.20 -19.41 7.30
N LEU A 199 6.73 -19.51 6.06
CA LEU A 199 7.92 -20.31 5.74
C LEU A 199 9.23 -19.51 5.86
N GLY A 200 9.14 -18.21 6.14
CA GLY A 200 10.29 -17.34 6.41
C GLY A 200 10.63 -17.25 7.90
N ASP A 201 11.82 -16.74 8.21
CA ASP A 201 12.22 -16.47 9.59
C ASP A 201 11.38 -15.30 10.18
N PRO A 202 10.61 -15.51 11.26
CA PRO A 202 9.78 -14.47 11.87
C PRO A 202 10.58 -13.36 12.54
N ARG A 203 11.90 -13.51 12.68
CA ARG A 203 12.78 -12.49 13.27
C ARG A 203 13.25 -11.46 12.25
N ARG A 204 13.11 -11.71 10.95
CA ARG A 204 13.66 -10.86 9.89
C ARG A 204 12.56 -10.06 9.20
N PRO A 205 12.90 -8.98 8.45
CA PRO A 205 11.93 -8.30 7.58
C PRO A 205 11.23 -9.25 6.61
N ILE A 206 10.07 -8.86 6.09
CA ILE A 206 9.26 -9.66 5.14
C ILE A 206 10.09 -10.05 3.91
N GLY A 207 10.95 -9.13 3.45
CA GLY A 207 11.89 -9.37 2.39
C GLY A 207 12.95 -8.27 2.35
N SER A 208 14.16 -8.65 1.97
CA SER A 208 15.32 -7.78 1.82
C SER A 208 15.91 -7.93 0.41
N PHE A 209 15.99 -6.83 -0.32
CA PHE A 209 16.31 -6.85 -1.76
C PHE A 209 17.36 -5.81 -2.12
N ILE A 210 18.32 -6.17 -2.99
CA ILE A 210 19.15 -5.20 -3.71
C ILE A 210 18.66 -5.10 -5.16
N PHE A 211 18.39 -3.88 -5.63
CA PHE A 211 18.04 -3.57 -7.01
C PHE A 211 19.24 -2.96 -7.73
N LEU A 212 19.79 -3.72 -8.67
CA LEU A 212 20.93 -3.32 -9.52
C LEU A 212 20.44 -2.91 -10.90
N GLY A 213 21.09 -1.92 -11.51
CA GLY A 213 20.84 -1.55 -12.90
C GLY A 213 21.12 -0.08 -13.20
N PRO A 214 20.95 0.37 -14.45
CA PRO A 214 21.16 1.78 -14.79
C PRO A 214 20.09 2.70 -14.19
N THR A 215 20.35 4.00 -14.23
CA THR A 215 19.39 5.01 -13.78
C THR A 215 18.17 5.05 -14.71
N GLY A 216 16.98 5.22 -14.12
CA GLY A 216 15.75 5.45 -14.89
C GLY A 216 15.11 4.20 -15.51
N VAL A 217 15.47 3.00 -15.06
CA VAL A 217 14.85 1.72 -15.50
C VAL A 217 13.67 1.24 -14.64
N GLY A 218 13.35 1.94 -13.55
CA GLY A 218 12.16 1.65 -12.73
C GLY A 218 12.43 1.06 -11.33
N LYS A 219 13.67 1.06 -10.83
CA LYS A 219 14.01 0.55 -9.48
C LYS A 219 13.16 1.17 -8.37
N THR A 220 13.14 2.50 -8.31
CA THR A 220 12.34 3.27 -7.34
C THR A 220 10.83 3.15 -7.59
N GLU A 221 10.42 3.00 -8.86
CA GLU A 221 9.00 2.83 -9.20
C GLU A 221 8.49 1.47 -8.72
N LEU A 222 9.26 0.40 -8.90
CA LEU A 222 8.89 -0.93 -8.38
C LEU A 222 8.69 -0.90 -6.87
N ALA A 223 9.55 -0.20 -6.12
CA ALA A 223 9.37 -0.04 -4.67
C ALA A 223 8.06 0.68 -4.31
N ARG A 224 7.71 1.74 -5.06
CA ARG A 224 6.45 2.48 -4.88
C ARG A 224 5.23 1.62 -5.18
N VAL A 225 5.24 0.94 -6.33
CA VAL A 225 4.13 0.06 -6.73
C VAL A 225 4.00 -1.11 -5.76
N LEU A 226 5.11 -1.64 -5.25
CA LEU A 226 5.10 -2.68 -4.23
C LEU A 226 4.49 -2.19 -2.91
N ALA A 227 4.79 -0.96 -2.47
CA ALA A 227 4.16 -0.37 -1.29
C ALA A 227 2.64 -0.25 -1.47
N ALA A 228 2.19 0.25 -2.61
CA ALA A 228 0.77 0.35 -2.95
C ALA A 228 0.08 -1.03 -2.99
N SER A 229 0.75 -2.03 -3.57
CA SER A 229 0.20 -3.39 -3.72
C SER A 229 0.14 -4.14 -2.40
N LEU A 230 1.17 -4.06 -1.57
CA LEU A 230 1.23 -4.79 -0.29
C LEU A 230 0.43 -4.13 0.82
N PHE A 231 0.46 -2.80 0.92
CA PHE A 231 -0.04 -2.07 2.08
C PHE A 231 -1.21 -1.15 1.76
N GLU A 232 -1.70 -1.14 0.51
CA GLU A 232 -2.86 -0.36 0.06
C GLU A 232 -2.72 1.17 0.24
N ASP A 233 -1.50 1.64 0.52
CA ASP A 233 -1.16 3.03 0.73
C ASP A 233 0.19 3.32 0.07
N GLU A 234 0.22 4.20 -0.94
CA GLU A 234 1.48 4.67 -1.54
C GLU A 234 2.35 5.42 -0.51
N ASN A 235 1.76 6.01 0.53
CA ASN A 235 2.48 6.66 1.62
C ASN A 235 3.10 5.68 2.62
N SER A 236 2.98 4.37 2.36
CA SER A 236 3.73 3.33 3.09
C SER A 236 5.14 3.12 2.52
N LEU A 237 5.58 3.95 1.57
CA LEU A 237 6.98 4.01 1.13
C LEU A 237 7.81 4.95 2.02
N VAL A 238 8.69 4.39 2.84
CA VAL A 238 9.70 5.13 3.60
C VAL A 238 10.97 5.23 2.76
N ARG A 239 11.15 6.37 2.08
CA ARG A 239 12.35 6.60 1.24
C ARG A 239 13.42 7.35 2.02
N ILE A 240 14.66 6.88 1.90
CA ILE A 240 15.87 7.50 2.43
C ILE A 240 16.95 7.50 1.35
N ASP A 241 17.52 8.67 1.07
CA ASP A 241 18.62 8.81 0.12
C ASP A 241 19.96 8.61 0.85
N MET A 242 20.71 7.58 0.47
CA MET A 242 21.98 7.24 1.12
C MET A 242 23.11 8.21 0.79
N SER A 243 22.94 9.08 -0.22
CA SER A 243 23.86 10.18 -0.47
C SER A 243 23.86 11.22 0.66
N GLU A 244 22.79 11.33 1.45
CA GLU A 244 22.77 12.18 2.65
C GLU A 244 23.59 11.59 3.82
N TYR A 245 23.95 10.32 3.72
CA TYR A 245 24.62 9.52 4.77
C TYR A 245 26.04 9.11 4.39
N MET A 246 26.67 9.86 3.49
CA MET A 246 28.08 9.65 3.08
C MET A 246 29.07 9.90 4.22
N GLU A 247 28.73 10.80 5.15
CA GLU A 247 29.59 11.24 6.23
C GLU A 247 29.22 10.55 7.55
N LYS A 248 30.24 10.22 8.35
CA LYS A 248 30.07 9.47 9.61
C LYS A 248 29.07 10.11 10.58
N PHE A 249 29.06 11.43 10.70
CA PHE A 249 28.16 12.12 11.63
C PHE A 249 26.69 12.08 11.17
N SER A 250 26.42 12.01 9.86
CA SER A 250 25.07 11.91 9.32
C SER A 250 24.42 10.55 9.62
N VAL A 251 25.21 9.49 9.84
CA VAL A 251 24.72 8.15 10.20
C VAL A 251 23.83 8.18 11.44
N SER A 252 24.19 9.01 12.43
CA SER A 252 23.39 9.17 13.64
C SER A 252 21.96 9.63 13.35
N ARG A 253 21.71 10.38 12.27
CA ARG A 253 20.36 10.85 11.90
C ARG A 253 19.42 9.71 11.49
N LEU A 254 19.93 8.53 11.10
CA LEU A 254 19.06 7.38 10.78
C LEU A 254 18.32 6.86 12.01
N ILE A 255 19.03 6.72 13.12
CA ILE A 255 18.53 6.13 14.38
C ILE A 255 18.20 7.18 15.45
N GLY A 256 18.72 8.39 15.30
CA GLY A 256 18.58 9.51 16.24
C GLY A 256 19.95 9.94 16.76
N ALA A 257 20.14 11.26 16.94
CA ALA A 257 21.35 11.76 17.58
C ALA A 257 21.44 11.25 19.03
N PRO A 258 22.64 11.00 19.58
CA PRO A 258 22.77 10.63 20.99
C PRO A 258 22.45 11.81 21.93
N PRO A 259 22.16 11.55 23.22
CA PRO A 259 21.89 12.60 24.20
C PRO A 259 23.01 13.66 24.23
N GLY A 260 22.62 14.95 24.15
CA GLY A 260 23.56 16.07 24.18
C GLY A 260 23.98 16.63 22.80
N TYR A 261 23.47 16.07 21.70
CA TYR A 261 23.70 16.59 20.34
C TYR A 261 22.45 17.30 19.79
N VAL A 262 22.66 18.29 18.90
CA VAL A 262 21.56 18.99 18.21
C VAL A 262 20.75 17.98 17.40
N GLY A 263 19.42 17.99 17.55
CA GLY A 263 18.52 17.03 16.91
C GLY A 263 18.23 15.77 17.74
N TYR A 264 18.65 15.72 19.02
CA TYR A 264 18.29 14.64 19.94
C TYR A 264 16.77 14.42 20.00
N GLU A 265 15.98 15.50 20.10
CA GLU A 265 14.52 15.43 20.25
C GLU A 265 13.76 15.04 18.96
N GLU A 266 14.38 15.07 17.79
CA GLU A 266 13.71 14.81 16.50
C GLU A 266 13.55 13.31 16.19
N GLY A 267 14.22 12.44 16.96
CA GLY A 267 14.27 11.00 16.70
C GLY A 267 15.00 10.64 15.41
N GLY A 268 15.17 9.35 15.14
CA GLY A 268 15.83 8.90 13.91
C GLY A 268 14.93 8.96 12.69
N GLN A 269 15.44 9.43 11.56
CA GLN A 269 14.67 9.53 10.31
C GLN A 269 14.11 8.18 9.84
N LEU A 270 14.83 7.09 10.08
CA LEU A 270 14.37 5.74 9.75
C LEU A 270 13.50 5.18 10.88
N THR A 271 14.02 5.20 12.11
CA THR A 271 13.38 4.59 13.28
C THR A 271 12.02 5.23 13.61
N GLU A 272 11.88 6.56 13.53
CA GLU A 272 10.60 7.25 13.75
C GLU A 272 9.56 6.92 12.68
N LYS A 273 9.97 6.94 11.40
CA LYS A 273 9.04 6.67 10.28
C LYS A 273 8.51 5.24 10.36
N VAL A 274 9.38 4.28 10.63
CA VAL A 274 8.98 2.87 10.76
C VAL A 274 8.20 2.63 12.06
N ARG A 275 8.53 3.30 13.17
CA ARG A 275 7.71 3.20 14.39
C ARG A 275 6.28 3.69 14.17
N ARG A 276 6.10 4.77 13.42
CA ARG A 276 4.76 5.30 13.08
C ARG A 276 4.05 4.47 12.02
N LYS A 277 4.79 3.85 11.10
CA LYS A 277 4.26 2.96 10.05
C LYS A 277 5.08 1.65 9.96
N PRO A 278 4.79 0.66 10.84
CA PRO A 278 5.53 -0.60 10.88
C PRO A 278 5.37 -1.45 9.61
N TYR A 279 4.30 -1.22 8.86
CA TYR A 279 3.98 -1.86 7.59
C TYR A 279 4.37 -0.92 6.46
N SER A 280 5.61 -1.03 6.04
CA SER A 280 6.16 -0.12 5.05
C SER A 280 7.19 -0.80 4.15
N VAL A 281 7.34 -0.24 2.94
CA VAL A 281 8.50 -0.51 2.10
C VAL A 281 9.55 0.52 2.47
N VAL A 282 10.68 0.06 3.01
CA VAL A 282 11.84 0.91 3.31
C VAL A 282 12.74 0.91 2.09
N LEU A 283 12.85 2.06 1.41
CA LEU A 283 13.69 2.25 0.24
C LEU A 283 14.95 3.03 0.60
N LEU A 284 16.09 2.37 0.55
CA LEU A 284 17.43 2.93 0.70
C LEU A 284 18.01 3.17 -0.69
N ASP A 285 17.92 4.41 -1.18
CA ASP A 285 18.33 4.77 -2.54
C ASP A 285 19.84 5.02 -2.59
N GLU A 286 20.52 4.55 -3.64
CA GLU A 286 21.96 4.74 -3.87
C GLU A 286 22.85 4.21 -2.73
N ILE A 287 22.59 2.98 -2.28
CA ILE A 287 23.24 2.37 -1.10
C ILE A 287 24.78 2.33 -1.19
N GLU A 288 25.36 2.32 -2.39
CA GLU A 288 26.81 2.41 -2.59
C GLU A 288 27.44 3.73 -2.13
N LYS A 289 26.63 4.77 -1.87
CA LYS A 289 27.08 6.07 -1.38
C LYS A 289 27.12 6.14 0.14
N ALA A 290 26.44 5.23 0.85
CA ALA A 290 26.38 5.25 2.30
C ALA A 290 27.78 5.11 2.94
N HIS A 291 27.97 5.76 4.08
CA HIS A 291 29.12 5.50 4.94
C HIS A 291 29.11 4.05 5.44
N PRO A 292 30.28 3.39 5.62
CA PRO A 292 30.35 2.00 6.08
C PRO A 292 29.56 1.69 7.36
N ASP A 293 29.50 2.63 8.31
CA ASP A 293 28.77 2.48 9.57
C ASP A 293 27.25 2.29 9.38
N VAL A 294 26.68 2.71 8.24
CA VAL A 294 25.27 2.44 7.91
C VAL A 294 25.03 0.94 7.76
N PHE A 295 25.96 0.18 7.16
CA PHE A 295 25.80 -1.25 6.97
C PHE A 295 25.73 -2.01 8.29
N ASN A 296 26.43 -1.55 9.34
CA ASN A 296 26.35 -2.15 10.68
C ASN A 296 24.93 -2.03 11.26
N ILE A 297 24.29 -0.88 11.07
CA ILE A 297 22.89 -0.67 11.47
C ILE A 297 21.97 -1.58 10.66
N LEU A 298 22.19 -1.68 9.35
CA LEU A 298 21.38 -2.55 8.49
C LEU A 298 21.54 -4.04 8.83
N LEU A 299 22.74 -4.50 9.18
CA LEU A 299 22.99 -5.87 9.64
C LEU A 299 22.15 -6.19 10.89
N GLN A 300 22.15 -5.29 11.88
CA GLN A 300 21.30 -5.44 13.07
C GLN A 300 19.82 -5.54 12.70
N MET A 301 19.35 -4.68 11.79
CA MET A 301 17.97 -4.72 11.31
C MET A 301 17.62 -6.03 10.60
N PHE A 302 18.54 -6.59 9.80
CA PHE A 302 18.30 -7.84 9.07
C PHE A 302 18.35 -9.09 9.94
N ASP A 303 19.09 -9.05 11.05
CA ASP A 303 19.26 -10.19 11.96
C ASP A 303 18.17 -10.22 13.05
N ASP A 304 17.90 -9.08 13.68
CA ASP A 304 16.96 -9.00 14.81
C ASP A 304 15.56 -8.52 14.39
N GLY A 305 15.41 -8.05 13.14
CA GLY A 305 14.19 -7.42 12.66
C GLY A 305 13.81 -6.20 13.48
N ALA A 306 14.78 -5.57 14.15
CA ALA A 306 14.55 -4.44 15.03
C ALA A 306 15.78 -3.54 15.10
N LEU A 307 15.54 -2.25 15.32
CA LEU A 307 16.57 -1.28 15.63
C LEU A 307 16.26 -0.59 16.96
N THR A 308 17.31 -0.29 17.71
CA THR A 308 17.17 0.54 18.92
C THR A 308 17.52 1.99 18.57
N ASP A 309 16.59 2.91 18.82
CA ASP A 309 16.83 4.34 18.61
C ASP A 309 17.72 4.92 19.73
N SER A 310 18.12 6.20 19.58
CA SER A 310 18.95 6.89 20.57
C SER A 310 18.25 7.15 21.92
N PHE A 311 16.93 6.93 22.00
CA PHE A 311 16.15 6.97 23.24
C PHE A 311 16.03 5.59 23.91
N GLY A 312 16.66 4.56 23.35
CA GLY A 312 16.57 3.19 23.85
C GLY A 312 15.26 2.48 23.48
N ARG A 313 14.44 3.04 22.59
CA ARG A 313 13.21 2.41 22.13
C ARG A 313 13.53 1.41 21.03
N ARG A 314 12.97 0.22 21.14
CA ARG A 314 13.09 -0.83 20.13
C ARG A 314 12.00 -0.67 19.07
N VAL A 315 12.41 -0.38 17.84
CA VAL A 315 11.55 -0.24 16.66
C VAL A 315 11.54 -1.53 15.87
N ASP A 316 10.35 -2.03 15.52
CA ASP A 316 10.15 -3.30 14.81
C ASP A 316 10.16 -3.11 13.28
N PHE A 317 10.96 -3.92 12.59
CA PHE A 317 11.13 -3.98 11.14
C PHE A 317 10.63 -5.31 10.53
N LYS A 318 10.15 -6.26 11.34
CA LYS A 318 9.69 -7.59 10.87
C LYS A 318 8.56 -7.51 9.84
N ASN A 319 7.76 -6.44 9.89
CA ASN A 319 6.66 -6.20 8.96
C ASN A 319 7.02 -5.27 7.79
N THR A 320 8.31 -4.99 7.59
CA THR A 320 8.80 -4.14 6.51
C THR A 320 9.33 -4.96 5.34
N VAL A 321 9.28 -4.37 4.15
CA VAL A 321 10.06 -4.84 2.99
C VAL A 321 11.20 -3.85 2.76
N VAL A 322 12.43 -4.31 2.85
CA VAL A 322 13.62 -3.46 2.70
C VAL A 322 14.16 -3.59 1.27
N ILE A 323 14.23 -2.47 0.56
CA ILE A 323 14.75 -2.38 -0.79
C ILE A 323 15.92 -1.42 -0.79
N MET A 324 17.05 -1.87 -1.32
CA MET A 324 18.22 -1.04 -1.56
C MET A 324 18.41 -0.88 -3.06
N THR A 325 18.60 0.34 -3.55
CA THR A 325 18.92 0.55 -4.98
C THR A 325 20.40 0.84 -5.12
N SER A 326 20.99 0.37 -6.21
CA SER A 326 22.36 0.72 -6.56
C SER A 326 22.54 0.96 -8.04
N ASN A 327 23.38 1.95 -8.38
CA ASN A 327 23.78 2.28 -9.74
C ASN A 327 25.19 1.75 -10.09
N LEU A 328 25.78 0.88 -9.25
CA LEU A 328 27.09 0.27 -9.46
C LEU A 328 27.21 -0.40 -10.83
N GLY A 329 28.40 -0.33 -11.44
CA GLY A 329 28.73 -0.96 -12.74
C GLY A 329 28.01 -0.39 -13.98
N ALA A 330 26.90 0.36 -13.82
CA ALA A 330 26.10 0.85 -14.93
C ALA A 330 26.82 1.87 -15.84
N ARG A 331 27.85 2.57 -15.34
CA ARG A 331 28.66 3.51 -16.14
C ARG A 331 29.65 2.80 -17.05
N GLN A 332 30.28 1.72 -16.59
CA GLN A 332 31.28 0.97 -17.36
C GLN A 332 30.65 0.20 -18.52
N ILE A 333 29.40 -0.25 -18.33
CA ILE A 333 28.63 -0.98 -19.34
C ILE A 333 28.21 -0.09 -20.52
N LYS A 334 28.06 1.23 -20.30
CA LYS A 334 27.71 2.21 -21.37
C LYS A 334 28.84 2.48 -22.36
N GLY A 335 30.10 2.23 -21.98
CA GLY A 335 31.28 2.48 -22.82
C GLY A 335 31.76 1.26 -23.62
N GLY A 336 31.24 0.07 -23.32
CA GLY A 336 31.66 -1.18 -23.94
C GLY A 336 30.94 -1.48 -25.25
N LYS A 337 30.97 -0.58 -26.25
CA LYS A 337 30.81 -1.04 -27.63
C LYS A 337 32.10 -1.72 -28.01
N THR A 338 32.14 -3.05 -27.90
CA THR A 338 33.18 -3.86 -28.53
C THR A 338 33.22 -3.47 -30.01
N LEU A 339 34.33 -2.91 -30.49
CA LEU A 339 34.53 -2.68 -31.93
C LEU A 339 34.56 -4.04 -32.63
N GLY A 340 33.41 -4.51 -33.11
CA GLY A 340 33.30 -5.79 -33.81
C GLY A 340 31.95 -5.93 -34.50
N PHE A 341 31.97 -6.35 -35.77
CA PHE A 341 30.81 -6.59 -36.63
C PHE A 341 30.05 -7.88 -36.26
N GLN A 342 29.69 -8.07 -34.99
CA GLN A 342 28.75 -9.12 -34.60
C GLN A 342 27.44 -8.49 -34.15
N LYS A 343 26.36 -8.92 -34.78
CA LYS A 343 24.98 -8.62 -34.39
C LYS A 343 24.77 -9.32 -33.05
N GLU A 344 25.04 -8.63 -31.94
CA GLU A 344 24.87 -9.20 -30.59
C GLU A 344 23.39 -9.56 -30.37
N ASP A 345 23.13 -10.84 -30.08
CA ASP A 345 21.84 -11.26 -29.55
C ASP A 345 21.61 -10.58 -28.19
N SER A 346 20.49 -9.87 -28.05
CA SER A 346 20.14 -9.08 -26.87
C SER A 346 20.19 -9.85 -25.53
N SER A 347 20.02 -11.18 -25.56
CA SER A 347 20.12 -12.06 -24.38
C SER A 347 21.56 -12.22 -23.89
N SER A 348 22.52 -12.42 -24.80
CA SER A 348 23.94 -12.58 -24.46
C SER A 348 24.52 -11.30 -23.84
N SER A 349 24.10 -10.13 -24.34
CA SER A 349 24.50 -8.83 -23.80
C SER A 349 23.98 -8.60 -22.38
N TYR A 350 22.76 -9.06 -22.07
CA TYR A 350 22.19 -8.97 -20.72
C TYR A 350 22.90 -9.89 -19.72
N GLU A 351 23.21 -11.14 -20.07
CA GLU A 351 23.91 -12.04 -19.16
C GLU A 351 25.30 -11.51 -18.79
N GLN A 352 26.03 -10.96 -19.76
CA GLN A 352 27.32 -10.31 -19.50
C GLN A 352 27.18 -9.06 -18.61
N MET A 353 26.15 -8.25 -18.84
CA MET A 353 25.82 -7.11 -17.97
C MET A 353 25.54 -7.57 -16.54
N LYS A 354 24.68 -8.58 -16.38
CA LYS A 354 24.28 -9.16 -15.10
C LYS A 354 25.48 -9.67 -14.33
N GLN A 355 26.37 -10.44 -14.98
CA GLN A 355 27.61 -10.93 -14.37
C GLN A 355 28.50 -9.78 -13.88
N LYS A 356 28.76 -8.78 -14.72
CA LYS A 356 29.58 -7.62 -14.34
C LYS A 356 28.98 -6.85 -13.16
N LEU A 357 27.66 -6.63 -13.16
CA LEU A 357 26.98 -5.95 -12.04
C LEU A 357 27.11 -6.74 -10.73
N LEU A 358 26.95 -8.06 -10.78
CA LEU A 358 27.10 -8.93 -9.60
C LEU A 358 28.55 -8.97 -9.10
N GLU A 359 29.53 -8.97 -9.99
CA GLU A 359 30.96 -8.88 -9.62
C GLU A 359 31.28 -7.56 -8.92
N GLU A 360 30.86 -6.43 -9.48
CA GLU A 360 31.08 -5.11 -8.87
C GLU A 360 30.36 -4.99 -7.52
N THR A 361 29.18 -5.61 -7.39
CA THR A 361 28.44 -5.67 -6.12
C THR A 361 29.23 -6.43 -5.06
N ARG A 362 29.83 -7.59 -5.39
CA ARG A 362 30.67 -8.38 -4.48
C ARG A 362 31.98 -7.68 -4.09
N LYS A 363 32.50 -6.79 -4.94
CA LYS A 363 33.67 -5.97 -4.61
C LYS A 363 33.32 -4.82 -3.66
N THR A 364 32.12 -4.26 -3.80
CA THR A 364 31.70 -3.07 -3.04
C THR A 364 31.16 -3.46 -1.66
N PHE A 365 30.34 -4.50 -1.59
CA PHE A 365 29.70 -4.95 -0.35
C PHE A 365 30.38 -6.20 0.19
N ASN A 366 30.56 -6.27 1.51
CA ASN A 366 31.15 -7.43 2.15
C ASN A 366 30.22 -8.67 2.05
N PRO A 367 30.76 -9.89 2.07
CA PRO A 367 29.96 -11.11 2.01
C PRO A 367 28.94 -11.22 3.14
N GLU A 368 29.26 -10.70 4.33
CA GLU A 368 28.37 -10.69 5.49
C GLU A 368 27.06 -9.99 5.19
N PHE A 369 27.11 -8.76 4.64
CA PHE A 369 25.93 -8.01 4.24
C PHE A 369 25.14 -8.71 3.13
N LEU A 370 25.83 -9.21 2.09
CA LEU A 370 25.18 -9.91 0.99
C LEU A 370 24.44 -11.18 1.43
N ASN A 371 24.97 -11.89 2.42
CA ASN A 371 24.33 -13.09 2.99
C ASN A 371 23.08 -12.75 3.85
N ARG A 372 22.87 -11.48 4.21
CA ARG A 372 21.66 -11.00 4.89
C ARG A 372 20.57 -10.51 3.95
N ILE A 373 20.81 -10.57 2.64
CA ILE A 373 19.85 -10.15 1.64
C ILE A 373 19.18 -11.39 1.07
N ASP A 374 17.86 -11.37 0.95
CA ASP A 374 17.11 -12.52 0.42
C ASP A 374 17.40 -12.72 -1.06
N GLU A 375 17.33 -11.64 -1.84
CA GLU A 375 17.52 -11.71 -3.30
C GLU A 375 18.18 -10.44 -3.87
N THR A 376 19.04 -10.61 -4.87
CA THR A 376 19.58 -9.52 -5.68
C THR A 376 18.90 -9.50 -7.04
N VAL A 377 18.21 -8.41 -7.35
CA VAL A 377 17.43 -8.23 -8.58
C VAL A 377 18.18 -7.33 -9.54
N VAL A 378 18.48 -7.83 -10.73
CA VAL A 378 19.09 -7.05 -11.81
C VAL A 378 18.01 -6.58 -12.77
N PHE A 379 17.95 -5.27 -13.00
CA PHE A 379 16.95 -4.65 -13.86
C PHE A 379 17.43 -4.65 -15.31
N HIS A 380 16.52 -4.99 -16.22
CA HIS A 380 16.74 -4.95 -17.65
C HIS A 380 16.79 -3.50 -18.14
N PRO A 381 17.68 -3.18 -19.09
CA PRO A 381 17.60 -1.93 -19.84
C PRO A 381 16.25 -1.81 -20.56
N LEU A 382 15.70 -0.58 -20.59
CA LEU A 382 14.47 -0.31 -21.32
C LEU A 382 14.77 -0.21 -22.82
N GLY A 383 14.09 -1.00 -23.64
CA GLY A 383 14.06 -0.84 -25.09
C GLY A 383 12.92 0.07 -25.53
N MET A 384 12.81 0.28 -26.85
CA MET A 384 11.78 1.16 -27.40
C MET A 384 10.36 0.62 -27.17
N LYS A 385 10.17 -0.69 -27.18
CA LYS A 385 8.85 -1.31 -26.93
C LYS A 385 8.38 -1.02 -25.51
N GLU A 386 9.28 -1.16 -24.54
CA GLU A 386 9.01 -0.91 -23.13
C GLU A 386 8.73 0.58 -22.89
N VAL A 387 9.48 1.47 -23.54
CA VAL A 387 9.28 2.92 -23.46
C VAL A 387 7.88 3.33 -23.96
N LEU A 388 7.41 2.76 -25.07
CA LEU A 388 6.06 3.04 -25.59
C LEU A 388 4.98 2.62 -24.59
N GLN A 389 5.13 1.45 -23.95
CA GLN A 389 4.21 1.00 -22.90
C GLN A 389 4.25 1.90 -21.66
N ILE A 390 5.42 2.40 -21.27
CA ILE A 390 5.57 3.36 -20.16
C ILE A 390 4.82 4.67 -20.47
N ILE A 391 4.88 5.15 -21.72
CA ILE A 391 4.12 6.33 -22.15
C ILE A 391 2.62 6.12 -21.96
N ASP A 392 2.11 4.93 -22.32
CA ASP A 392 0.69 4.59 -22.13
C ASP A 392 0.29 4.61 -20.66
N ILE A 393 1.13 4.06 -19.78
CA ILE A 393 0.90 4.09 -18.33
C ILE A 393 0.87 5.54 -17.81
N LEU A 394 1.86 6.36 -18.18
CA LEU A 394 1.93 7.76 -17.73
C LEU A 394 0.78 8.63 -18.24
N LEU A 395 0.28 8.35 -19.45
CA LEU A 395 -0.86 9.06 -20.03
C LEU A 395 -2.20 8.60 -19.45
N SER A 396 -2.31 7.40 -18.89
CA SER A 396 -3.55 6.92 -18.29
C SER A 396 -4.08 7.86 -17.19
N ASP A 397 -3.18 8.47 -16.41
CA ASP A 397 -3.52 9.46 -15.39
C ASP A 397 -4.00 10.79 -15.99
N VAL A 398 -3.50 11.14 -17.18
CA VAL A 398 -3.97 12.31 -17.94
C VAL A 398 -5.36 12.02 -18.51
N SER A 399 -5.55 10.85 -19.12
CA SER A 399 -6.83 10.43 -19.69
C SER A 399 -7.94 10.42 -18.64
N LYS A 400 -7.71 9.85 -17.44
CA LYS A 400 -8.70 9.84 -16.35
C LYS A 400 -9.13 11.25 -15.95
N ARG A 401 -8.18 12.18 -15.78
CA ARG A 401 -8.46 13.59 -15.44
C ARG A 401 -9.25 14.32 -16.53
N LEU A 402 -9.07 13.93 -17.79
CA LEU A 402 -9.83 14.47 -18.92
C LEU A 402 -11.24 13.86 -19.01
N GLU A 403 -11.37 12.56 -18.75
CA GLU A 403 -12.66 11.86 -18.73
C GLU A 403 -13.61 12.42 -17.66
N GLU A 404 -13.11 12.79 -16.48
CA GLU A 404 -13.89 13.49 -15.44
C GLU A 404 -14.46 14.83 -15.92
N LYS A 405 -13.83 15.45 -16.92
CA LYS A 405 -14.29 16.68 -17.58
C LYS A 405 -15.12 16.40 -18.85
N GLY A 406 -15.45 15.13 -19.11
CA GLY A 406 -16.21 14.70 -20.28
C GLY A 406 -15.40 14.72 -21.59
N VAL A 407 -14.07 14.73 -21.51
CA VAL A 407 -13.17 14.77 -22.67
C VAL A 407 -12.56 13.39 -22.90
N THR A 408 -12.77 12.80 -24.07
CA THR A 408 -12.07 11.55 -24.46
C THR A 408 -10.75 11.88 -25.12
N PHE A 409 -9.68 11.21 -24.70
CA PHE A 409 -8.31 11.48 -25.13
C PHE A 409 -7.68 10.24 -25.76
N GLU A 410 -7.17 10.38 -26.99
CA GLU A 410 -6.48 9.33 -27.72
C GLU A 410 -5.14 9.82 -28.29
N LEU A 411 -4.10 9.00 -28.17
CA LEU A 411 -2.78 9.27 -28.71
C LEU A 411 -2.46 8.31 -29.85
N THR A 412 -2.12 8.82 -31.04
CA THR A 412 -1.75 7.96 -32.17
C THR A 412 -0.40 7.26 -31.93
N PRO A 413 -0.13 6.12 -32.58
CA PRO A 413 1.18 5.46 -32.50
C PRO A 413 2.35 6.38 -32.88
N ARG A 414 2.17 7.22 -33.91
CA ARG A 414 3.19 8.19 -34.35
C ARG A 414 3.49 9.26 -33.30
N ALA A 415 2.48 9.71 -32.56
CA ALA A 415 2.67 10.62 -31.44
C ALA A 415 3.41 9.95 -30.27
N LYS A 416 3.12 8.66 -29.98
CA LYS A 416 3.84 7.90 -28.95
C LYS A 416 5.33 7.75 -29.31
N GLU A 417 5.63 7.40 -30.55
CA GLU A 417 7.01 7.30 -31.06
C GLU A 417 7.75 8.64 -30.93
N PHE A 418 7.08 9.75 -31.27
CA PHE A 418 7.66 11.09 -31.10
C PHE A 418 7.98 11.43 -29.63
N LEU A 419 7.10 11.06 -28.71
CA LEU A 419 7.35 11.24 -27.27
C LEU A 419 8.50 10.37 -26.78
N ALA A 420 8.60 9.13 -27.27
CA ALA A 420 9.71 8.24 -26.99
C ALA A 420 11.04 8.82 -27.51
N GLU A 421 11.09 9.26 -28.78
CA GLU A 421 12.26 9.90 -29.40
C GLU A 421 12.77 11.10 -28.58
N LYS A 422 11.88 11.93 -28.04
CA LYS A 422 12.25 13.11 -27.26
C LYS A 422 12.51 12.84 -25.78
N GLY A 423 11.84 11.87 -25.19
CA GLY A 423 11.80 11.67 -23.74
C GLY A 423 12.59 10.46 -23.24
N TYR A 424 13.05 9.58 -24.13
CA TYR A 424 13.92 8.47 -23.78
C TYR A 424 15.38 8.76 -24.15
N SER A 425 16.29 8.37 -23.27
CA SER A 425 17.71 8.30 -23.60
C SER A 425 18.34 7.10 -22.89
N PRO A 426 19.26 6.35 -23.52
CA PRO A 426 20.00 5.28 -22.83
C PRO A 426 20.77 5.77 -21.59
N ALA A 427 21.12 7.07 -21.57
CA ALA A 427 21.84 7.68 -20.45
C ALA A 427 20.96 7.87 -19.21
N PHE A 428 19.72 8.32 -19.37
CA PHE A 428 18.81 8.70 -18.28
C PHE A 428 17.57 7.81 -18.15
N GLY A 429 17.46 6.78 -19.00
CA GLY A 429 16.31 5.88 -19.08
C GLY A 429 15.02 6.63 -19.40
N ALA A 430 13.93 6.18 -18.78
CA ALA A 430 12.60 6.77 -18.90
C ALA A 430 12.39 8.06 -18.06
N ARG A 431 13.38 8.49 -17.28
CA ARG A 431 13.25 9.61 -16.33
C ARG A 431 12.75 10.92 -16.98
N PRO A 432 13.19 11.31 -18.20
CA PRO A 432 12.71 12.53 -18.83
C PRO A 432 11.27 12.44 -19.39
N LEU A 433 10.71 11.23 -19.58
CA LEU A 433 9.42 11.02 -20.26
C LEU A 433 8.29 11.82 -19.62
N ARG A 434 8.18 11.82 -18.28
CA ARG A 434 7.13 12.57 -17.57
C ARG A 434 7.19 14.07 -17.88
N ARG A 435 8.41 14.64 -17.93
CA ARG A 435 8.61 16.06 -18.29
C ARG A 435 8.30 16.31 -19.77
N THR A 436 8.63 15.37 -20.64
CA THR A 436 8.31 15.46 -22.08
C THR A 436 6.81 15.41 -22.32
N ILE A 437 6.09 14.49 -21.65
CA ILE A 437 4.63 14.40 -21.69
C ILE A 437 4.01 15.69 -21.18
N GLN A 438 4.45 16.20 -20.03
CA GLN A 438 3.97 17.46 -19.49
C GLN A 438 4.11 18.59 -20.53
N LYS A 439 5.33 18.80 -21.06
CA LYS A 439 5.60 19.90 -22.00
C LYS A 439 4.97 19.76 -23.37
N GLN A 440 4.80 18.54 -23.87
CA GLN A 440 4.35 18.30 -25.25
C GLN A 440 2.85 17.98 -25.33
N VAL A 441 2.24 17.52 -24.23
CA VAL A 441 0.86 17.05 -24.17
C VAL A 441 0.07 17.84 -23.13
N GLU A 442 0.45 17.82 -21.85
CA GLU A 442 -0.37 18.45 -20.79
C GLU A 442 -0.42 19.99 -20.93
N ASP A 443 0.71 20.65 -21.16
CA ASP A 443 0.75 22.12 -21.27
C ASP A 443 -0.09 22.62 -22.46
N PRO A 444 0.03 22.07 -23.70
CA PRO A 444 -0.84 22.47 -24.80
C PRO A 444 -2.32 22.15 -24.56
N LEU A 445 -2.64 21.00 -23.96
CA LEU A 445 -4.04 20.68 -23.62
C LEU A 445 -4.61 21.68 -22.63
N ALA A 446 -3.85 22.07 -21.60
CA ALA A 446 -4.27 23.06 -20.64
C ALA A 446 -4.54 24.42 -21.30
N GLU A 447 -3.68 24.87 -22.21
CA GLU A 447 -3.90 26.10 -22.97
C GLU A 447 -5.19 26.05 -23.80
N GLU A 448 -5.41 24.95 -24.53
CA GLU A 448 -6.60 24.80 -25.37
C GLU A 448 -7.89 24.68 -24.50
N ILE A 449 -7.82 24.11 -23.29
CA ILE A 449 -8.91 24.08 -22.30
C ILE A 449 -9.24 25.50 -21.84
N LEU A 450 -8.22 26.29 -21.51
CA LEU A 450 -8.40 27.68 -21.06
C LEU A 450 -8.92 28.61 -22.17
N LYS A 451 -8.62 28.32 -23.44
CA LYS A 451 -9.18 29.02 -24.60
C LYS A 451 -10.67 28.71 -24.82
N GLY A 452 -11.26 27.80 -24.05
CA GLY A 452 -12.67 27.42 -24.16
C GLY A 452 -12.98 26.50 -25.35
N GLN A 453 -11.95 25.91 -25.99
CA GLN A 453 -12.16 24.99 -27.11
C GLN A 453 -12.68 23.61 -26.69
N PHE A 454 -12.55 23.27 -25.40
CA PHE A 454 -13.11 22.04 -24.83
C PHE A 454 -14.43 22.37 -24.12
N SER A 455 -15.53 22.16 -24.84
CA SER A 455 -16.83 22.00 -24.21
C SER A 455 -16.99 20.53 -23.81
N GLY A 456 -17.68 20.25 -22.69
CA GLY A 456 -17.89 18.88 -22.23
C GLY A 456 -18.49 18.00 -23.33
N GLY A 457 -17.93 16.81 -23.54
CA GLY A 457 -18.33 15.89 -24.62
C GLY A 457 -17.48 15.98 -25.89
N CYS A 458 -16.23 16.42 -25.83
CA CYS A 458 -15.31 16.41 -26.97
C CYS A 458 -14.34 15.20 -26.95
N GLU A 459 -13.84 14.86 -28.13
CA GLU A 459 -12.83 13.86 -28.39
C GLU A 459 -11.57 14.52 -28.94
N VAL A 460 -10.43 14.12 -28.43
CA VAL A 460 -9.13 14.75 -28.66
C VAL A 460 -8.18 13.69 -29.16
N THR A 461 -7.78 13.81 -30.41
CA THR A 461 -6.78 12.92 -31.00
C THR A 461 -5.48 13.69 -31.15
N VAL A 462 -4.40 13.19 -30.54
CA VAL A 462 -3.07 13.78 -30.64
C VAL A 462 -2.22 13.00 -31.63
N ASP A 463 -1.71 13.68 -32.65
CA ASP A 463 -0.87 13.09 -33.69
C ASP A 463 0.44 13.85 -33.89
N ARG A 464 1.42 13.23 -34.55
CA ARG A 464 2.69 13.84 -34.92
C ARG A 464 2.53 14.62 -36.23
N LYS A 465 2.80 15.93 -36.21
CA LYS A 465 2.84 16.73 -37.44
C LYS A 465 4.22 16.62 -38.11
N GLU A 466 4.27 16.03 -39.30
CA GLU A 466 5.52 15.71 -40.02
C GLU A 466 6.40 16.96 -40.27
N GLU A 467 5.79 18.13 -40.50
CA GLU A 467 6.53 19.36 -40.89
C GLU A 467 7.12 20.18 -39.73
N LYS A 468 6.67 20.01 -38.47
CA LYS A 468 7.00 20.96 -37.37
C LYS A 468 7.69 20.37 -36.15
N LYS A 469 8.05 19.07 -36.12
CA LYS A 469 8.56 18.38 -34.91
C LYS A 469 7.74 18.74 -33.65
N LYS A 470 6.42 18.85 -33.82
CA LYS A 470 5.44 19.20 -32.79
C LYS A 470 4.25 18.23 -32.89
N LEU A 471 3.58 18.04 -31.77
CA LEU A 471 2.29 17.35 -31.74
C LEU A 471 1.19 18.29 -32.24
N SER A 472 0.20 17.73 -32.93
CA SER A 472 -1.04 18.37 -33.32
C SER A 472 -2.19 17.77 -32.55
N PHE A 473 -3.15 18.61 -32.16
CA PHE A 473 -4.34 18.23 -31.42
C PHE A 473 -5.54 18.41 -32.35
N ASP A 474 -6.21 17.33 -32.72
CA ASP A 474 -7.48 17.36 -33.44
C ASP A 474 -8.60 17.23 -32.42
N ILE A 475 -9.50 18.22 -32.36
CA ILE A 475 -10.59 18.31 -31.39
C ILE A 475 -11.91 18.18 -32.13
N ARG A 476 -12.73 17.20 -31.72
CA ARG A 476 -14.04 16.92 -32.31
C ARG A 476 -15.11 16.91 -31.24
N ALA A 477 -16.26 17.50 -31.52
CA ALA A 477 -17.44 17.30 -30.67
C ALA A 477 -17.98 15.88 -30.88
N LYS A 478 -18.32 15.15 -29.80
CA LYS A 478 -18.97 13.82 -29.91
C LYS A 478 -20.25 13.97 -30.74
N GLY A 479 -20.26 13.41 -31.97
CA GLY A 479 -21.46 13.35 -32.82
C GLY A 479 -21.29 13.64 -34.32
N LYS A 480 -20.11 14.02 -34.84
CA LYS A 480 -19.89 14.14 -36.30
C LYS A 480 -19.03 12.99 -36.86
N PRO A 481 -19.52 12.21 -37.85
CA PRO A 481 -18.76 11.12 -38.44
C PRO A 481 -17.55 11.62 -39.25
N LYS A 482 -16.50 10.79 -39.35
CA LYS A 482 -15.29 11.03 -40.17
C LYS A 482 -15.68 11.38 -41.60
N THR A 483 -15.54 12.64 -42.01
CA THR A 483 -15.48 12.99 -43.44
C THR A 483 -14.17 12.43 -44.00
N ALA A 484 -14.29 11.56 -45.00
CA ALA A 484 -13.17 11.03 -45.76
C ALA A 484 -12.39 12.16 -46.44
N PRO A 485 -11.06 12.03 -46.63
CA PRO A 485 -10.28 13.05 -47.30
C PRO A 485 -10.77 13.20 -48.75
N GLU A 486 -11.16 14.42 -49.13
CA GLU A 486 -11.45 14.79 -50.51
C GLU A 486 -10.21 14.51 -51.35
N LYS A 487 -10.35 13.58 -52.31
CA LYS A 487 -9.40 13.45 -53.41
C LYS A 487 -9.44 14.75 -54.20
N SER A 488 -8.37 15.53 -54.10
CA SER A 488 -8.09 16.65 -54.99
C SER A 488 -7.97 16.12 -56.42
N LEU A 489 -9.03 16.33 -57.20
CA LEU A 489 -9.01 16.29 -58.66
C LEU A 489 -8.66 17.69 -59.15
N SER A 490 -7.40 17.87 -59.54
CA SER A 490 -6.95 18.80 -60.58
C SER A 490 -5.50 18.53 -60.90
#